data_AF-A0A968WSB9-F1
#
_entry.id   AF-A0A968WSB9-F1
#
_cell.length_a   1.000
_cell.length_b   1.000
_cell.length_c   1.000
_cell.angle_alpha   90.00
_cell.angle_beta   90.00
_cell.angle_gamma   90.00
#
_symmetry.space_group_name_H-M   'P 1'
#
loop_
_entity.id
_entity.type
_entity.pdbx_description
1 polymer ?
#
loop_
_entity_poly.entity_id
_entity_poly.type
_entity_poly.pdbx_seq_one_letter_code
_entity_poly.pdbx_strand_id
1 'polypeptide(L)' 'MAGAEVQGTPAESITPKRRYWRASFADGSRANMAFEKKAPGKTLVSVEHGKLASAARIDAVKEAWRELMIDCIGVD' A
#
# COMPACT_ATOMS: atom_id res chain seq x y z
N MET A 1 12.67 -8.13 -5.58
CA MET A 1 11.67 -7.23 -4.97
C MET A 1 11.69 -5.90 -5.72
N ALA A 2 10.59 -5.51 -6.36
CA ALA A 2 10.51 -4.33 -7.24
C ALA A 2 10.28 -2.98 -6.51
N GLY A 3 10.43 -2.96 -5.17
CA GLY A 3 10.19 -1.79 -4.34
C GLY A 3 11.47 -1.02 -4.02
N ALA A 4 11.38 0.32 -4.06
CA ALA A 4 12.40 1.18 -3.47
C ALA A 4 12.36 1.10 -1.93
N GLU A 5 13.43 1.53 -1.27
CA GLU A 5 13.48 1.57 0.20
C GLU A 5 12.50 2.61 0.76
N VAL A 6 11.83 2.26 1.86
CA VAL A 6 10.97 3.20 2.60
C VAL A 6 11.84 4.29 3.21
N GLN A 7 11.49 5.54 2.95
CA GLN A 7 12.19 6.70 3.46
C GLN A 7 11.52 7.20 4.74
N GLY A 8 12.29 7.19 5.84
CA GLY A 8 11.83 7.67 7.14
C GLY A 8 10.73 6.80 7.75
N THR A 9 10.06 7.32 8.78
CA THR A 9 8.97 6.62 9.46
C THR A 9 7.66 6.82 8.70
N PRO A 10 6.94 5.74 8.34
CA PRO A 10 5.60 5.85 7.78
C PRO A 10 4.65 6.60 8.71
N ALA A 11 3.73 7.35 8.12
CA ALA A 11 2.72 8.09 8.86
C ALA A 11 1.44 7.26 9.02
N GLU A 12 0.91 7.22 10.23
CA GLU A 12 -0.38 6.60 10.54
C GLU A 12 -1.41 7.65 10.93
N SER A 13 -2.65 7.45 10.50
CA SER A 13 -3.75 8.32 10.92
C SER A 13 -5.06 7.56 10.95
N ILE A 14 -5.96 7.98 11.83
CA ILE A 14 -7.28 7.35 12.01
C ILE A 14 -8.34 8.42 11.78
N THR A 15 -9.34 8.10 10.97
CA THR A 15 -10.59 8.84 10.84
C THR A 15 -11.75 7.96 11.33
N PRO A 16 -12.97 8.51 11.53
CA PRO A 16 -14.10 7.72 12.00
C PRO A 16 -14.40 6.49 11.13
N LYS A 17 -14.07 6.55 9.82
CA LYS A 17 -14.36 5.50 8.84
C LYS A 17 -13.16 4.63 8.49
N ARG A 18 -11.94 5.19 8.53
CA ARG A 18 -10.76 4.57 7.93
C ARG A 18 -9.53 4.75 8.80
N ARG A 19 -8.66 3.73 8.80
CA ARG A 19 -7.27 3.87 9.22
C ARG A 19 -6.42 4.03 7.97
N TYR A 20 -5.38 4.83 8.05
CA TYR A 20 -4.47 5.07 6.95
C TYR A 20 -3.04 4.83 7.40
N TRP A 21 -2.25 4.27 6.49
CA TRP A 21 -0.80 4.18 6.58
C TRP A 21 -0.22 4.79 5.31
N ARG A 22 0.78 5.66 5.44
CA ARG A 22 1.39 6.36 4.30
C ARG A 22 2.91 6.27 4.38
N ALA A 23 3.55 5.90 3.28
CA ALA A 23 5.00 5.85 3.18
C ALA A 23 5.50 6.65 1.97
N SER A 24 6.66 7.28 2.14
CA SER A 24 7.46 7.82 1.03
C SER A 24 8.62 6.86 0.77
N PHE A 25 9.07 6.79 -0.47
CA PHE A 25 10.18 5.93 -0.88
C PHE A 25 11.35 6.75 -1.43
N ALA A 26 12.55 6.18 -1.38
CA ALA A 26 13.79 6.83 -1.81
C ALA A 26 13.79 7.23 -3.30
N ASP A 27 12.99 6.56 -4.14
CA ASP A 27 12.82 6.89 -5.56
C ASP A 27 11.78 8.01 -5.81
N GLY A 28 11.27 8.63 -4.75
CA GLY A 28 10.27 9.71 -4.79
C GLY A 28 8.83 9.23 -4.91
N SER A 29 8.59 7.93 -5.05
CA SER A 29 7.24 7.37 -5.06
C SER A 29 6.60 7.41 -3.67
N ARG A 30 5.28 7.19 -3.60
CA ARG A 30 4.52 7.19 -2.35
C ARG A 30 3.46 6.11 -2.35
N ALA A 31 3.27 5.48 -1.19
CA ALA A 31 2.17 4.55 -0.95
C ALA A 31 1.19 5.13 0.07
N ASN A 32 -0.10 5.03 -0.22
CA ASN A 32 -1.20 5.30 0.69
C ASN A 32 -2.04 4.04 0.82
N MET A 33 -2.04 3.44 2.01
CA MET A 33 -2.91 2.33 2.35
C MET A 33 -4.09 2.85 3.18
N ALA A 34 -5.28 2.35 2.89
CA ALA A 34 -6.48 2.62 3.69
C ALA A 34 -7.14 1.31 4.11
N PHE A 35 -7.56 1.25 5.36
CA PHE A 35 -8.24 0.12 5.98
C PHE A 35 -9.65 0.58 6.37
N GLU A 36 -10.66 0.01 5.73
CA GLU A 36 -12.07 0.36 5.95
C GLU A 36 -12.85 -0.88 6.39
N LYS A 37 -13.43 -0.84 7.60
CA LYS A 37 -14.33 -1.90 8.04
C LYS A 37 -15.61 -1.87 7.19
N LYS A 38 -15.94 -2.99 6.55
CA LYS A 38 -17.15 -3.12 5.71
C LYS A 38 -18.27 -3.87 6.42
N ALA A 39 -17.94 -4.90 7.19
CA ALA A 39 -18.86 -5.71 7.97
C ALA A 39 -18.11 -6.34 9.17
N PRO A 40 -18.79 -6.96 10.14
CA PRO A 40 -18.12 -7.78 11.15
C PRO A 40 -17.20 -8.83 10.47
N GLY A 41 -15.94 -8.88 10.88
CA GLY A 41 -14.94 -9.79 10.28
C GLY A 41 -14.47 -9.41 8.86
N LYS A 42 -14.95 -8.31 8.26
CA LYS A 42 -14.57 -7.90 6.90
C LYS A 42 -13.98 -6.50 6.85
N THR A 43 -12.73 -6.41 6.42
CA THR A 43 -12.01 -5.15 6.19
C THR A 43 -11.61 -5.07 4.72
N LEU A 44 -11.95 -3.94 4.08
CA LEU A 44 -11.37 -3.58 2.78
C LEU A 44 -10.02 -2.93 3.02
N VAL A 45 -8.98 -3.47 2.40
CA VAL A 45 -7.67 -2.84 2.30
C VAL A 45 -7.50 -2.33 0.88
N SER A 46 -7.19 -1.04 0.72
CA SER A 46 -6.89 -0.44 -0.57
C SER A 46 -5.50 0.18 -0.53
N VAL A 47 -4.71 -0.08 -1.58
CA VAL A 47 -3.36 0.50 -1.74
C VAL A 47 -3.35 1.37 -2.99
N GLU A 48 -2.94 2.62 -2.82
CA GLU A 48 -2.59 3.53 -3.91
C GLU A 48 -1.08 3.75 -3.87
N HIS A 49 -0.38 3.45 -4.98
CA HIS A 49 1.05 3.72 -5.12
C HIS A 49 1.26 4.72 -6.26
N GLY A 50 1.59 5.95 -5.91
CA GLY A 50 1.69 7.09 -6.82
C GLY A 50 3.11 7.66 -6.94
N LYS A 51 3.24 8.69 -7.78
CA LYS A 51 4.53 9.34 -8.10
C LYS A 51 5.59 8.37 -8.62
N LEU A 52 5.17 7.38 -9.40
CA LEU A 52 6.10 6.48 -10.09
C LEU A 52 6.95 7.25 -11.10
N ALA A 53 8.22 6.85 -11.22
CA ALA A 53 9.15 7.45 -12.18
C ALA A 53 8.69 7.28 -13.65
N SER A 54 7.93 6.22 -13.96
CA SER A 54 7.37 5.99 -15.28
C SER A 54 6.16 5.05 -15.24
N ALA A 55 5.32 5.13 -16.29
CA ALA A 55 4.17 4.24 -16.46
C ALA A 55 4.58 2.76 -16.67
N ALA A 56 5.78 2.51 -17.20
CA ALA A 56 6.30 1.16 -17.41
C ALA A 56 6.47 0.37 -16.09
N ARG A 57 6.49 1.05 -14.93
CA ARG A 57 6.58 0.41 -13.62
C ARG A 57 5.23 -0.01 -13.03
N ILE A 58 4.11 0.39 -13.63
CA ILE A 58 2.78 0.17 -13.04
C ILE A 58 2.52 -1.31 -12.80
N ASP A 59 2.73 -2.16 -13.80
CA ASP A 59 2.40 -3.59 -13.69
C ASP A 59 3.33 -4.31 -12.69
N ALA A 60 4.63 -4.01 -12.73
CA ALA A 60 5.59 -4.55 -11.78
C ALA A 60 5.27 -4.16 -10.32
N VAL A 61 4.84 -2.91 -10.09
CA VAL A 61 4.45 -2.44 -8.75
C VAL A 61 3.15 -3.07 -8.30
N LYS A 62 2.17 -3.24 -9.19
CA LYS A 62 0.92 -3.96 -8.88
C LYS A 62 1.18 -5.41 -8.49
N GLU A 63 2.02 -6.12 -9.23
CA GLU A 63 2.33 -7.52 -8.90
C GLU A 63 3.07 -7.62 -7.57
N ALA A 64 4.03 -6.73 -7.31
CA ALA A 64 4.71 -6.68 -6.01
C ALA A 64 3.75 -6.46 -4.83
N TRP A 65 2.75 -5.58 -4.97
CA TRP A 65 1.71 -5.42 -3.95
C TRP A 65 0.80 -6.64 -3.84
N ARG A 66 0.47 -7.28 -4.97
CA ARG A 66 -0.36 -8.49 -4.98
C ARG A 66 0.32 -9.60 -4.20
N GLU A 67 1.59 -9.89 -4.51
CA GLU A 67 2.42 -10.89 -3.82
C GLU A 67 2.50 -10.60 -2.32
N LEU A 68 2.83 -9.35 -1.95
CA LEU A 68 2.94 -8.94 -0.55
C LEU A 68 1.61 -9.09 0.21
N MET A 69 0.50 -8.71 -0.42
CA MET A 69 -0.81 -8.83 0.20
C MET A 69 -1.19 -10.31 0.37
N ILE A 70 -0.97 -11.16 -0.64
CA ILE A 70 -1.20 -12.61 -0.54
C ILE A 70 -0.48 -13.20 0.68
N ASP A 71 0.81 -12.88 0.83
CA ASP A 71 1.62 -13.32 1.96
C ASP A 71 1.09 -12.80 3.30
N CYS A 72 0.69 -11.53 3.37
CA CYS A 72 0.22 -10.90 4.61
C CYS A 72 -1.17 -11.35 5.06
N ILE A 73 -2.10 -11.61 4.12
CA ILE A 73 -3.49 -11.98 4.45
C ILE A 73 -3.80 -13.46 4.25
N GLY A 74 -2.83 -14.26 3.80
CA GLY A 74 -2.95 -15.72 3.67
C GLY A 74 -4.05 -16.13 2.69
N VAL A 75 -4.11 -15.49 1.53
CA VAL A 75 -5.05 -15.87 0.46
C VAL A 75 -4.31 -16.68 -0.62
N ASP A 76 -4.52 -17.98 -0.58
CA ASP A 76 -4.00 -18.97 -1.55
C ASP A 76 -4.60 -18.77 -2.96
#